data_AF-A0A8W8MKF9-F1
#
_entry.id   AF-A0A8W8MKF9-F1
#
_cell.length_a   1.000
_cell.length_b   1.000
_cell.length_c   1.000
_cell.angle_alpha   90.00
_cell.angle_beta   90.00
_cell.angle_gamma   90.00
#
_symmetry.space_group_name_H-M   'P 1'
#
loop_
_entity.id
_entity.type
_entity.pdbx_description
1 polymer ?
#
loop_
_entity_poly.entity_id
_entity_poly.type
_entity_poly.pdbx_seq_one_letter_code
_entity_poly.pdbx_strand_id
1 'polypeptide(L)'
;DYYFFQNLGQSDRRTTGEYIIGIIGRVNAIYKATYWPDSSSNIRNLGFEIAELIVHDSYTYVPPQGRHYNMRNRPQDMGLVLDVRILMFGWEYQKFYAFCLAHLFTYQSFPGKLGLAYIDSWRNTDLGGMCSPGNLKKRVGHNTKDMNGIQMEKNHHGPY
;
A
#
# COMPACT_ATOMS: atom_id res chain seq x y z
N ASP A 1 7.24 5.46 3.77
CA ASP A 1 8.49 5.79 3.05
C ASP A 1 9.26 6.86 3.81
N TYR A 2 10.38 7.35 3.27
CA TYR A 2 11.21 8.35 3.93
C TYR A 2 10.50 9.70 4.09
N TYR A 3 9.57 10.05 3.20
CA TYR A 3 8.73 11.25 3.37
C TYR A 3 7.87 11.14 4.64
N PHE A 4 7.24 9.98 4.84
CA PHE A 4 6.46 9.73 6.06
C PHE A 4 7.34 9.77 7.32
N PHE A 5 8.49 9.09 7.30
CA PHE A 5 9.45 9.06 8.40
C PHE A 5 9.90 10.46 8.81
N GLN A 6 10.29 11.31 7.84
CA GLN A 6 10.81 12.65 8.14
C GLN A 6 9.73 13.60 8.67
N ASN A 7 8.51 13.55 8.12
CA ASN A 7 7.49 14.56 8.39
C ASN A 7 6.54 14.16 9.53
N LEU A 8 6.03 12.93 9.53
CA LEU A 8 5.11 12.44 10.55
C LEU A 8 5.82 11.62 11.63
N GLY A 9 6.81 10.83 11.21
CA GLY A 9 7.64 10.05 12.10
C GLY A 9 8.63 10.87 12.92
N GLN A 10 8.73 12.18 12.68
CA GLN A 10 9.69 13.09 13.32
C GLN A 10 11.14 12.61 13.22
N SER A 11 11.47 11.88 12.14
CA SER A 11 12.76 11.22 11.95
C SER A 11 13.14 10.24 13.07
N ASP A 12 12.15 9.66 13.75
CA ASP A 12 12.31 8.64 14.78
C ASP A 12 11.57 7.35 14.40
N ARG A 13 12.29 6.22 14.40
CA ARG A 13 11.73 4.93 13.96
C ARG A 13 10.63 4.45 14.91
N ARG A 14 10.78 4.69 16.21
CA ARG A 14 9.81 4.28 17.22
C ARG A 14 8.51 5.05 17.05
N THR A 15 8.58 6.37 16.99
CA THR A 15 7.45 7.27 16.76
C THR A 15 6.72 6.93 15.46
N THR A 16 7.48 6.69 14.39
CA THR A 16 6.92 6.25 13.09
C THR A 16 6.14 4.93 13.24
N GLY A 17 6.74 3.96 13.92
CA GLY A 17 6.13 2.64 14.10
C GLY A 17 4.88 2.69 14.97
N GLU A 18 4.94 3.35 16.12
CA GLU A 18 3.81 3.52 17.04
C GLU A 18 2.64 4.25 16.36
N TYR A 19 2.91 5.27 15.53
CA TYR A 19 1.88 5.97 14.78
C TYR A 19 1.16 5.04 13.77
N ILE A 20 1.92 4.26 13.00
CA ILE A 20 1.35 3.33 12.01
C ILE A 20 0.55 2.21 12.71
N ILE A 21 1.11 1.62 13.77
CA ILE A 21 0.42 0.61 14.58
C ILE A 21 -0.89 1.17 15.13
N GLY A 22 -0.88 2.42 15.62
CA GLY A 22 -2.08 3.12 16.10
C GLY A 22 -3.15 3.30 15.02
N ILE A 23 -2.78 3.65 13.78
CA ILE A 23 -3.72 3.74 12.66
C ILE A 23 -4.34 2.38 12.36
N ILE A 24 -3.51 1.35 12.14
CA ILE A 24 -4.00 0.01 11.79
C ILE A 24 -4.87 -0.55 12.91
N GLY A 25 -4.52 -0.31 14.18
CA GLY A 25 -5.34 -0.72 15.31
C GLY A 25 -6.76 -0.12 15.28
N ARG A 26 -6.90 1.16 14.93
CA ARG A 26 -8.22 1.82 14.79
C ARG A 26 -9.00 1.29 13.59
N VAL A 27 -8.34 1.09 12.44
CA VAL A 27 -8.98 0.50 11.25
C VAL A 27 -9.44 -0.93 11.54
N ASN A 28 -8.61 -1.73 12.21
CA ASN A 28 -8.94 -3.09 12.61
C ASN A 28 -10.16 -3.15 13.54
N ALA A 29 -10.26 -2.22 14.50
CA ALA A 29 -11.41 -2.13 15.39
C ALA A 29 -12.72 -1.91 14.62
N ILE A 30 -12.71 -1.06 13.58
CA ILE A 30 -13.86 -0.84 12.69
C ILE A 30 -14.20 -2.15 11.97
N TYR A 31 -13.23 -2.78 11.32
CA TYR A 31 -13.47 -4.00 10.54
C TYR A 31 -14.01 -5.16 11.40
N LYS A 32 -13.47 -5.35 12.61
CA LYS A 32 -13.91 -6.42 13.52
C LYS A 32 -15.32 -6.20 14.05
N ALA A 33 -15.71 -4.94 14.24
CA ALA A 33 -17.06 -4.58 14.66
C ALA A 33 -18.09 -4.68 13.52
N THR A 34 -17.64 -4.65 12.26
CA THR A 34 -18.53 -4.73 11.11
C THR A 34 -19.06 -6.14 10.88
N TYR A 35 -20.37 -6.22 10.67
CA TYR A 35 -21.02 -7.43 10.20
C TYR A 35 -21.11 -7.40 8.67
N TRP A 36 -20.64 -8.47 8.02
CA TRP A 36 -20.62 -8.60 6.56
C TRP A 36 -21.59 -9.71 6.12
N PRO A 37 -22.92 -9.44 6.06
CA PRO A 37 -23.89 -10.42 5.59
C PRO A 37 -23.75 -10.63 4.08
N ASP A 38 -23.76 -11.89 3.65
CA ASP A 38 -24.08 -12.25 2.26
C ASP A 38 -25.22 -13.28 2.22
N SER A 39 -25.68 -13.66 1.01
CA SER A 39 -26.79 -14.60 0.82
C SER A 39 -26.52 -16.03 1.35
N SER A 40 -25.28 -16.32 1.72
CA SER A 40 -24.75 -17.64 2.07
C SER A 40 -23.85 -17.66 3.31
N SER A 41 -23.47 -16.50 3.85
CA SER A 41 -22.48 -16.38 4.92
C SER A 41 -22.83 -15.28 5.93
N ASN A 42 -22.34 -15.47 7.15
CA ASN A 42 -22.50 -14.55 8.27
C ASN A 42 -21.10 -14.18 8.79
N ILE A 43 -20.33 -13.51 7.94
CA ILE A 43 -18.94 -13.20 8.25
C ILE A 43 -18.87 -12.08 9.27
N ARG A 44 -18.15 -12.34 10.37
CA ARG A 44 -17.93 -11.44 11.50
C ARG A 44 -16.47 -11.51 11.94
N ASN A 45 -16.04 -10.51 12.70
CA ASN A 45 -14.68 -10.46 13.27
C ASN A 45 -13.56 -10.50 12.21
N LEU A 46 -13.84 -10.10 10.97
CA LEU A 46 -12.79 -9.86 9.98
C LEU A 46 -11.96 -8.65 10.40
N GLY A 47 -10.67 -8.67 10.12
CA GLY A 47 -9.78 -7.61 10.53
C GLY A 47 -8.41 -7.76 9.91
N PHE A 48 -7.47 -7.00 10.47
CA PHE A 48 -6.10 -6.93 10.02
C PHE A 48 -5.15 -7.30 11.15
N GLU A 49 -4.04 -7.90 10.77
CA GLU A 49 -2.87 -8.10 11.60
C GLU A 49 -1.65 -7.63 10.83
N ILE A 50 -0.76 -6.89 11.50
CA ILE A 50 0.50 -6.44 10.90
C ILE A 50 1.46 -7.61 10.95
N ALA A 51 1.71 -8.22 9.79
CA ALA A 51 2.73 -9.27 9.68
C ALA A 51 4.15 -8.70 9.63
N GLU A 52 4.34 -7.57 8.93
CA GLU A 52 5.64 -6.89 8.81
C GLU A 52 5.45 -5.37 8.71
N LEU A 53 6.36 -4.61 9.34
CA LEU A 53 6.40 -3.16 9.28
C LEU A 53 7.81 -2.68 8.90
N ILE A 54 7.94 -2.10 7.71
CA ILE A 54 9.22 -1.58 7.19
C ILE A 54 9.21 -0.05 7.27
N VAL A 55 10.15 0.52 8.02
CA VAL A 55 10.39 1.97 8.10
C VAL A 55 11.63 2.33 7.29
N HIS A 56 11.45 3.13 6.25
CA HIS A 56 12.54 3.73 5.48
C HIS A 56 12.96 5.04 6.15
N ASP A 57 14.13 5.05 6.80
CA ASP A 57 14.70 6.21 7.48
C ASP A 57 15.41 7.19 6.54
N SER A 58 15.91 6.71 5.41
CA SER A 58 16.48 7.54 4.34
C SER A 58 15.82 7.25 2.99
N TYR A 59 16.01 8.18 2.04
CA TYR A 59 15.62 7.93 0.65
C TYR A 59 16.51 6.83 0.03
N THR A 60 15.96 6.11 -0.93
CA THR A 60 16.70 5.15 -1.75
C THR A 60 17.44 5.90 -2.86
N TYR A 61 18.76 5.79 -2.88
CA TYR A 61 19.55 6.29 -4.01
C TYR A 61 19.22 5.50 -5.27
N VAL A 62 19.03 6.21 -6.38
CA VAL A 62 18.79 5.62 -7.70
C VAL A 62 19.82 6.18 -8.69
N PRO A 63 20.41 5.34 -9.57
CA PRO A 63 21.25 5.82 -10.67
C PRO A 63 20.48 6.79 -11.60
N PRO A 64 21.17 7.55 -12.47
CA PRO A 64 20.51 8.34 -13.50
C PRO A 64 19.51 7.49 -14.30
N GLN A 65 18.29 7.99 -14.50
CA GLN A 65 17.13 7.29 -15.09
C GLN A 65 16.51 6.15 -14.24
N GLY A 66 17.15 5.80 -13.13
CA GLY A 66 16.60 4.89 -12.14
C GLY A 66 15.35 5.46 -11.46
N ARG A 67 14.50 4.57 -10.99
CA ARG A 67 13.24 4.90 -10.36
C ARG A 67 13.03 3.97 -9.15
N HIS A 68 12.62 4.55 -8.02
CA HIS A 68 12.23 3.80 -6.81
C HIS A 68 11.14 4.56 -6.03
N TYR A 69 10.16 3.87 -5.44
CA TYR A 69 9.07 4.56 -4.72
C TYR A 69 9.56 5.34 -3.50
N ASN A 70 10.69 4.96 -2.93
CA ASN A 70 11.33 5.64 -1.81
C ASN A 70 12.45 6.62 -2.26
N MET A 71 12.50 7.01 -3.55
CA MET A 71 13.54 7.93 -4.06
C MET A 71 13.24 9.41 -3.77
N ARG A 72 14.30 10.22 -3.77
CA ARG A 72 14.19 11.68 -3.70
C ARG A 72 13.55 12.24 -4.96
N ASN A 73 12.75 13.31 -4.82
CA ASN A 73 12.08 13.99 -5.94
C ASN A 73 11.20 13.06 -6.78
N ARG A 74 10.48 12.16 -6.11
CA ARG A 74 9.51 11.23 -6.73
C ARG A 74 8.39 12.01 -7.43
N PRO A 75 7.87 11.54 -8.58
CA PRO A 75 6.74 12.17 -9.26
C PRO A 75 5.54 12.41 -8.34
N GLN A 76 4.86 13.54 -8.49
CA GLN A 76 3.60 13.88 -7.80
C GLN A 76 2.37 13.28 -8.49
N ASP A 77 2.54 12.11 -9.09
CA ASP A 77 1.46 11.33 -9.68
C ASP A 77 1.31 10.02 -8.90
N MET A 78 0.24 9.92 -8.12
CA MET A 78 -0.03 8.75 -7.29
C MET A 78 -0.20 7.47 -8.11
N GLY A 79 -0.73 7.58 -9.33
CA GLY A 79 -0.86 6.46 -10.25
C GLY A 79 0.50 5.94 -10.65
N LEU A 80 1.43 6.82 -11.03
CA LEU A 80 2.80 6.42 -11.35
C LEU A 80 3.50 5.76 -10.16
N VAL A 81 3.32 6.27 -8.94
CA VAL A 81 3.96 5.70 -7.74
C VAL A 81 3.39 4.31 -7.39
N LEU A 82 2.09 4.10 -7.57
CA LEU A 82 1.44 2.81 -7.35
C LEU A 82 1.71 1.82 -8.49
N ASP A 83 1.99 2.32 -9.70
CA ASP A 83 2.09 1.51 -10.92
C ASP A 83 3.07 0.34 -10.77
N VAL A 84 2.56 -0.86 -11.05
CA VAL A 84 3.31 -2.12 -11.05
C VAL A 84 4.18 -2.28 -12.29
N ARG A 85 3.90 -1.55 -13.38
CA ARG A 85 4.66 -1.61 -14.64
C ARG A 85 5.91 -0.74 -14.60
N ILE A 86 5.94 0.26 -13.74
CA ILE A 86 7.07 1.17 -13.55
C ILE A 86 7.80 0.72 -12.29
N LEU A 87 9.12 0.89 -12.21
CA LEU A 87 10.00 0.49 -11.10
C LEU A 87 9.69 1.21 -9.75
N MET A 88 8.43 1.21 -9.32
CA MET A 88 7.89 1.88 -8.14
C MET A 88 7.39 0.84 -7.14
N PHE A 89 6.43 1.18 -6.29
CA PHE A 89 6.03 0.31 -5.17
C PHE A 89 5.39 -0.98 -5.67
N GLY A 90 4.56 -0.87 -6.72
CA GLY A 90 4.01 -2.03 -7.37
C GLY A 90 5.06 -2.97 -7.98
N TRP A 91 6.24 -2.49 -8.37
CA TRP A 91 7.31 -3.37 -8.89
C TRP A 91 7.96 -4.24 -7.81
N GLU A 92 7.80 -3.90 -6.53
CA GLU A 92 8.26 -4.75 -5.42
C GLU A 92 7.28 -5.88 -5.10
N TYR A 93 6.22 -6.04 -5.91
CA TYR A 93 5.17 -7.04 -5.78
C TYR A 93 5.62 -8.44 -5.35
N GLN A 94 6.74 -8.96 -5.86
CA GLN A 94 7.26 -10.29 -5.48
C GLN A 94 7.52 -10.43 -3.98
N LYS A 95 7.86 -9.34 -3.29
CA LYS A 95 8.03 -9.30 -1.82
C LYS A 95 6.70 -9.39 -1.10
N PHE A 96 5.61 -9.01 -1.75
CA PHE A 96 4.28 -8.93 -1.13
C PHE A 96 3.49 -10.24 -1.22
N TYR A 97 4.02 -11.26 -1.90
CA TYR A 97 3.35 -12.55 -2.05
C TYR A 97 3.01 -13.27 -0.76
N ALA A 98 3.83 -13.09 0.27
CA ALA A 98 3.60 -13.70 1.57
C ALA A 98 2.45 -13.04 2.35
N PHE A 99 1.93 -11.91 1.88
CA PHE A 99 0.96 -11.09 2.59
C PHE A 99 -0.31 -10.89 1.78
N CYS A 100 -1.45 -10.79 2.46
CA CYS A 100 -2.74 -10.52 1.79
C CYS A 100 -2.81 -9.09 1.22
N LEU A 101 -2.15 -8.14 1.89
CA LEU A 101 -2.18 -6.71 1.57
C LEU A 101 -0.79 -6.11 1.79
N ALA A 102 -0.38 -5.19 0.93
CA ALA A 102 0.79 -4.35 1.14
C ALA A 102 0.37 -2.88 1.05
N HIS A 103 0.70 -2.09 2.06
CA HIS A 103 0.25 -0.69 2.15
C HIS A 103 1.44 0.26 2.29
N LEU A 104 1.55 1.26 1.42
CA LEU A 104 2.54 2.33 1.54
C LEU A 104 1.96 3.57 2.21
N PHE A 105 2.45 3.88 3.40
CA PHE A 105 2.25 5.17 4.04
C PHE A 105 3.26 6.19 3.52
N THR A 106 2.78 7.35 3.04
CA THR A 106 3.59 8.47 2.57
C THR A 106 3.07 9.81 3.10
N TYR A 107 3.93 10.82 3.07
CA TYR A 107 3.56 12.23 3.34
C TYR A 107 3.58 13.09 2.07
N GLN A 108 3.83 12.49 0.89
CA GLN A 108 3.88 13.25 -0.35
C GLN A 108 2.50 13.80 -0.74
N SER A 109 2.48 15.05 -1.21
CA SER A 109 1.25 15.63 -1.75
C SER A 109 0.95 15.12 -3.16
N PHE A 110 -0.29 14.69 -3.37
CA PHE A 110 -0.85 14.36 -4.67
C PHE A 110 -2.06 15.27 -4.95
N PRO A 111 -2.10 15.96 -6.09
CA PRO A 111 -3.23 16.85 -6.42
C PRO A 111 -4.56 16.10 -6.43
N GLY A 112 -5.50 16.53 -5.57
CA GLY A 112 -6.86 15.99 -5.50
C GLY A 112 -6.99 14.53 -5.03
N LYS A 113 -5.92 13.92 -4.48
CA LYS A 113 -5.91 12.52 -4.05
C LYS A 113 -5.29 12.34 -2.67
N LEU A 114 -5.98 11.58 -1.81
CA LEU A 114 -5.49 11.15 -0.49
C LEU A 114 -5.03 9.69 -0.49
N GLY A 115 -5.55 8.86 -1.39
CA GLY A 115 -5.33 7.43 -1.39
C GLY A 115 -5.51 6.85 -2.79
N LEU A 116 -4.88 5.70 -3.05
CA LEU A 116 -5.13 4.90 -4.24
C LEU A 116 -4.93 3.43 -3.89
N ALA A 117 -5.85 2.59 -4.33
CA ALA A 117 -5.85 1.15 -4.07
C ALA A 117 -6.35 0.40 -5.29
N TYR A 118 -5.84 -0.81 -5.50
CA TYR A 118 -6.49 -1.76 -6.40
C TYR A 118 -7.76 -2.31 -5.75
N ILE A 119 -8.87 -2.25 -6.49
CA ILE A 119 -10.18 -2.71 -6.03
C ILE A 119 -10.27 -4.22 -6.23
N ASP A 120 -10.82 -4.91 -5.23
CA ASP A 120 -11.06 -6.35 -5.27
C ASP A 120 -12.26 -6.72 -6.16
N SER A 121 -12.28 -7.96 -6.63
CA SER A 121 -13.38 -8.51 -7.41
C SER A 121 -13.76 -9.89 -6.91
N TRP A 122 -15.06 -10.17 -6.87
CA TRP A 122 -15.59 -11.49 -6.53
C TRP A 122 -15.17 -12.57 -7.53
N ARG A 123 -14.73 -12.19 -8.74
CA ARG A 123 -14.28 -13.15 -9.75
C ARG A 123 -12.85 -13.55 -9.46
N ASN A 124 -12.63 -14.84 -9.24
CA ASN A 124 -11.29 -15.43 -9.06
C ASN A 124 -10.31 -15.21 -10.23
N THR A 125 -10.79 -14.70 -11.37
CA THR A 125 -9.98 -14.38 -12.55
C THR A 125 -9.51 -12.93 -12.61
N ASP A 126 -10.18 -12.05 -11.86
CA ASP A 126 -9.88 -10.64 -11.79
C ASP A 126 -8.71 -10.42 -10.83
N LEU A 127 -8.01 -9.30 -11.00
CA LEU A 127 -6.74 -9.01 -10.33
C LEU A 127 -6.89 -7.68 -9.59
N GLY A 128 -6.22 -7.57 -8.44
CA GLY A 128 -6.36 -6.43 -7.53
C GLY A 128 -7.20 -6.77 -6.30
N GLY A 129 -7.02 -6.02 -5.21
CA GLY A 129 -7.70 -6.27 -3.94
C GLY A 129 -6.99 -7.24 -3.00
N MET A 130 -7.69 -7.71 -1.97
CA MET A 130 -7.09 -8.51 -0.92
C MET A 130 -6.69 -9.88 -1.45
N CYS A 131 -5.49 -10.35 -1.10
CA CYS A 131 -5.01 -11.70 -1.39
C CYS A 131 -5.04 -12.08 -2.89
N SER A 132 -5.01 -11.11 -3.81
CA SER A 132 -5.06 -11.40 -5.25
C SER A 132 -3.92 -12.32 -5.69
N PRO A 133 -4.16 -13.33 -6.52
CA PRO A 133 -3.12 -14.25 -6.94
C PRO A 133 -2.08 -13.60 -7.83
N GLY A 134 -0.82 -13.98 -7.63
CA GLY A 134 0.36 -13.55 -8.37
C GLY A 134 0.53 -13.97 -9.81
N ASN A 135 -0.54 -14.28 -10.49
CA ASN A 135 -0.41 -14.92 -11.79
C ASN A 135 -0.28 -13.86 -12.88
N LEU A 136 0.90 -13.87 -13.53
CA LEU A 136 1.16 -13.18 -14.79
C LEU A 136 0.15 -13.63 -15.84
N LYS A 137 -0.95 -12.90 -16.03
CA LYS A 137 -1.81 -13.09 -17.20
C LYS A 137 -1.28 -12.19 -18.32
N LYS A 138 -0.78 -12.80 -19.40
CA LYS A 138 -0.68 -12.11 -20.70
C LYS A 138 -2.10 -11.77 -21.15
N ARG A 139 -2.59 -10.56 -20.88
CA ARG A 139 -3.69 -10.00 -21.65
C ARG A 139 -3.12 -9.57 -23.01
N VAL A 140 -3.77 -9.99 -24.08
CA VAL A 140 -3.40 -9.73 -25.49
C VAL A 140 -2.93 -8.27 -25.65
N GLY A 141 -1.66 -8.10 -26.03
CA GLY A 141 -1.05 -6.82 -26.40
C GLY A 141 -0.43 -5.98 -25.26
N HIS A 142 -0.55 -6.34 -23.99
CA HIS A 142 0.10 -5.61 -22.88
C HIS A 142 0.62 -6.56 -21.80
N ASN A 143 1.92 -6.45 -21.48
CA ASN A 143 2.50 -7.10 -20.30
C ASN A 143 1.96 -6.40 -19.03
N THR A 144 0.88 -6.91 -18.45
CA THR A 144 0.47 -6.54 -17.10
C THR A 144 1.19 -7.42 -16.09
N LYS A 145 1.96 -6.78 -15.21
CA LYS A 145 2.47 -7.38 -13.98
C LYS A 145 1.42 -7.08 -12.92
N ASP A 146 0.88 -8.11 -12.27
CA ASP A 146 -0.33 -8.00 -11.45
C ASP A 146 -0.15 -8.81 -10.17
N MET A 147 -0.48 -8.24 -9.00
CA MET A 147 -0.35 -8.90 -7.69
C MET A 147 -1.18 -8.19 -6.60
N ASN A 148 -1.30 -8.91 -5.47
CA ASN A 148 -1.82 -8.65 -4.11
C ASN A 148 -2.17 -7.20 -3.78
N GLY A 149 -3.12 -6.97 -2.87
CA GLY A 149 -3.71 -5.67 -2.57
C GLY A 149 -2.70 -4.60 -2.17
N ILE A 150 -2.11 -3.97 -3.18
CA ILE A 150 -1.19 -2.86 -3.03
C ILE A 150 -2.05 -1.62 -2.87
N GLN A 151 -1.85 -0.93 -1.76
CA GLN A 151 -2.54 0.30 -1.43
C GLN A 151 -1.53 1.38 -1.07
N MET A 152 -1.93 2.62 -1.33
CA MET A 152 -1.15 3.82 -1.06
C MET A 152 -2.03 4.81 -0.36
N GLU A 153 -1.52 5.41 0.71
CA GLU A 153 -2.21 6.48 1.42
C GLU A 153 -1.26 7.63 1.75
N LYS A 154 -1.75 8.84 1.48
CA LYS A 154 -1.19 10.10 1.94
C LYS A 154 -1.78 10.41 3.30
N ASN A 155 -0.92 10.55 4.31
CA ASN A 155 -1.33 11.08 5.60
C ASN A 155 -1.18 12.60 5.62
N HIS A 156 -2.24 13.30 6.06
CA HIS A 156 -2.28 14.76 6.13
C HIS A 156 -2.41 15.31 7.56
N HIS A 157 -2.31 14.46 8.58
CA HIS A 157 -2.41 14.89 9.98
C HIS A 157 -1.01 15.00 10.58
N GLY A 158 -0.43 16.21 10.51
CA GLY A 158 0.69 16.59 11.37
C GLY A 158 0.21 16.82 12.81
N PRO A 159 1.11 16.78 13.80
CA PRO A 159 0.73 17.02 15.19
C PRO A 159 0.21 18.45 15.33
N TYR A 160 -0.99 18.59 15.91
CA TYR A 160 -1.44 19.84 16.51
C TYR A 160 -0.65 20.10 17.80
#